data_AF-A0A7D4APQ1-F1
#
_entry.id   AF-A0A7D4APQ1-F1
#
_cell.length_a   1.000
_cell.length_b   1.000
_cell.length_c   1.000
_cell.angle_alpha   90.00
_cell.angle_beta   90.00
_cell.angle_gamma   90.00
#
_symmetry.space_group_name_H-M   'P 1'
#
loop_
_entity.id
_entity.type
_entity.pdbx_description
1 polymer ?
#
loop_
_entity_poly.entity_id
_entity_poly.type
_entity_poly.pdbx_seq_one_letter_code
_entity_poly.pdbx_strand_id
1 'polypeptide(L)' 'MRVPVGVGAATLIILDGLGRVVRTTQAPAGHDYALQLSGLTPGVYTVQVQVGEELATQKLLVE' A
#
# COMPACT_ATOMS: atom_id res chain seq x y z
N MET A 1 3.55 -8.15 -0.81
CA MET A 1 2.11 -8.39 -0.58
C MET A 1 1.60 -9.15 -1.79
N ARG A 2 0.86 -10.25 -1.61
CA ARG A 2 0.28 -11.00 -2.72
C ARG A 2 -1.09 -10.44 -3.09
N VAL A 3 -1.24 -9.90 -4.30
CA VAL A 3 -2.57 -9.53 -4.83
C VAL A 3 -3.17 -10.79 -5.46
N PRO A 4 -4.29 -11.34 -4.95
CA PRO A 4 -4.85 -12.56 -5.52
C PRO A 4 -5.34 -12.30 -6.96
N VAL A 5 -5.14 -13.27 -7.85
CA VAL A 5 -5.45 -13.15 -9.30
C VAL A 5 -6.94 -12.95 -9.61
N GLY A 6 -7.82 -13.14 -8.62
CA GLY A 6 -9.28 -13.03 -8.74
C GLY A 6 -9.88 -11.72 -8.23
N VAL A 7 -9.06 -10.82 -7.69
CA VAL A 7 -9.45 -9.49 -7.21
C VAL A 7 -8.81 -8.51 -8.18
N GLY A 8 -9.56 -7.56 -8.74
CA GLY A 8 -9.07 -6.65 -9.79
C GLY A 8 -7.83 -5.84 -9.41
N ALA A 9 -7.41 -4.90 -10.27
CA ALA A 9 -6.26 -4.04 -9.95
C ALA A 9 -6.37 -3.43 -8.55
N ALA A 10 -5.31 -3.54 -7.76
CA ALA A 10 -5.24 -3.02 -6.40
C ALA A 10 -4.70 -1.58 -6.44
N THR A 11 -5.31 -0.70 -5.66
CA THR A 11 -4.79 0.65 -5.40
C THR A 11 -4.14 0.67 -4.03
N LEU A 12 -2.84 0.96 -4.00
CA LEU A 12 -2.06 1.10 -2.80
C LEU A 12 -1.84 2.58 -2.51
N ILE A 13 -2.15 3.00 -1.31
CA ILE A 13 -1.99 4.37 -0.83
C ILE A 13 -1.15 4.29 0.44
N ILE A 14 -0.04 5.02 0.46
CA ILE A 14 0.80 5.15 1.65
C ILE A 14 0.47 6.50 2.26
N LEU A 15 0.11 6.48 3.55
CA LEU A 15 -0.14 7.64 4.38
C LEU A 15 1.00 7.78 5.39
N ASP A 16 1.44 9.00 5.68
CA ASP A 16 2.33 9.25 6.82
C ASP A 16 1.59 9.16 8.17
N GLY A 17 2.33 9.31 9.27
CA GLY A 17 1.77 9.29 10.63
C GLY A 17 0.79 10.43 10.93
N LEU A 18 0.68 11.42 10.05
CA LEU A 18 -0.27 12.51 10.10
C LEU A 18 -1.50 12.25 9.21
N GLY A 19 -1.56 11.11 8.51
CA GLY A 19 -2.63 10.74 7.59
C GLY A 19 -2.53 11.42 6.22
N ARG A 20 -1.37 11.94 5.82
CA ARG A 20 -1.16 12.55 4.50
C ARG A 20 -0.71 11.52 3.50
N VAL A 21 -1.29 11.54 2.31
CA VAL A 21 -0.87 10.64 1.21
C VAL A 21 0.53 11.02 0.76
N VAL A 22 1.49 10.13 1.05
CA VAL A 22 2.88 10.26 0.57
C VAL A 22 3.09 9.55 -0.76
N ARG A 23 2.29 8.52 -1.05
CA ARG A 23 2.42 7.76 -2.30
C ARG A 23 1.13 7.06 -2.68
N THR A 24 0.83 7.04 -3.97
CA THR A 24 -0.24 6.20 -4.54
C THR A 24 0.35 5.34 -5.64
N THR A 25 -0.02 4.07 -5.69
CA THR A 25 0.48 3.12 -6.66
C THR A 25 -0.59 2.11 -7.03
N GLN A 26 -0.73 1.82 -8.32
CA GLN A 26 -1.63 0.76 -8.78
C GLN A 26 -0.82 -0.52 -8.97
N ALA A 27 -1.23 -1.59 -8.30
CA ALA A 27 -0.68 -2.92 -8.50
C ALA A 27 -1.64 -3.75 -9.36
N PRO A 28 -1.18 -4.33 -10.47
CA PRO A 28 -2.00 -5.22 -11.28
C PRO A 28 -2.34 -6.50 -10.48
N ALA A 29 -3.53 -7.04 -10.73
CA ALA A 29 -3.99 -8.28 -10.12
C ALA A 29 -3.05 -9.44 -10.42
N GLY A 30 -2.93 -10.39 -9.49
CA GLY A 30 -2.24 -11.66 -9.76
C GLY A 30 -0.73 -11.66 -9.58
N HIS A 31 -0.13 -10.52 -9.22
CA HIS A 31 1.29 -10.40 -8.96
C HIS A 31 1.56 -10.04 -7.49
N ASP A 32 2.66 -10.57 -6.96
CA ASP A 32 3.24 -10.08 -5.72
C ASP A 32 3.79 -8.68 -5.97
N TYR A 33 3.21 -7.68 -5.29
CA TYR A 33 3.70 -6.32 -5.34
C TYR A 33 4.59 -6.04 -4.13
N ALA A 34 5.84 -5.64 -4.41
CA ALA A 34 6.76 -5.15 -3.41
C ALA A 34 6.55 -3.64 -3.26
N LEU A 35 6.13 -3.22 -2.07
CA LEU A 35 5.97 -1.79 -1.79
C LEU A 35 7.35 -1.17 -1.59
N GLN A 36 7.75 -0.30 -2.51
CA GLN A 36 9.01 0.43 -2.41
C GLN A 36 8.88 1.54 -1.35
N LEU A 37 9.52 1.34 -0.21
CA LEU A 37 9.59 2.31 0.90
C LEU A 37 10.90 3.11 0.91
N SER A 38 11.78 2.84 -0.04
CA SER A 38 13.07 3.50 -0.17
C SER A 38 12.89 5.01 -0.34
N GLY A 39 13.59 5.80 0.46
CA GLY A 39 13.53 7.27 0.43
C GLY A 39 12.42 7.88 1.28
N LEU A 40 11.62 7.08 1.98
CA LEU A 40 10.74 7.58 3.04
C LEU A 40 11.56 7.93 4.27
N THR A 41 11.22 9.03 4.94
CA THR A 41 11.82 9.37 6.23
C THR A 41 11.39 8.35 7.28
N PRO A 42 12.28 7.98 8.23
CA PRO A 42 11.92 7.11 9.33
C PRO A 42 10.68 7.64 10.07
N GLY A 43 9.73 6.76 10.35
CA GLY A 43 8.44 7.12 10.93
C GLY A 43 7.38 6.05 10.73
N VAL A 44 6.22 6.31 11.31
CA VAL A 44 5.05 5.43 11.16
C VAL A 44 4.29 5.83 9.90
N TYR A 45 4.00 4.84 9.06
CA TYR A 45 3.19 4.96 7.86
C TYR A 45 2.00 4.02 7.93
N THR A 46 0.93 4.35 7.22
CA THR A 46 -0.24 3.49 7.03
C THR A 46 -0.38 3.19 5.55
N VAL A 47 -0.26 1.92 5.19
CA VAL A 47 -0.51 1.44 3.85
C VAL A 47 -1.97 1.02 3.75
N GLN A 48 -2.73 1.68 2.90
CA GLN A 48 -4.07 1.27 2.51
C GLN A 48 -3.98 0.55 1.18
N VAL A 49 -4.61 -0.61 1.10
CA VAL A 49 -4.70 -1.41 -0.10
C VAL A 49 -6.17 -1.60 -0.40
N GLN A 50 -6.64 -1.02 -1.48
CA GLN A 50 -8.00 -1.19 -1.96
C GLN A 50 -8.00 -2.13 -3.16
N VAL A 51 -8.77 -3.21 -3.09
CA VAL A 51 -8.90 -4.19 -4.16
C VAL A 51 -10.38 -4.46 -4.41
N GLY A 52 -10.92 -3.87 -5.48
CA GLY A 52 -12.37 -3.83 -5.70
C GLY A 52 -13.06 -3.08 -4.55
N GLU A 53 -13.92 -3.79 -3.81
CA GLU A 53 -14.64 -3.29 -2.63
C GLU A 53 -13.91 -3.59 -1.30
N GLU A 54 -12.86 -4.42 -1.33
CA GLU A 54 -12.09 -4.75 -0.14
C GLU A 54 -11.06 -3.66 0.12
N LEU A 55 -11.00 -3.18 1.37
CA LEU A 55 -9.98 -2.24 1.81
C LEU A 55 -9.24 -2.83 3.01
N ALA A 56 -7.96 -3.13 2.80
CA ALA A 56 -7.04 -3.54 3.84
C ALA A 56 -6.19 -2.34 4.27
N THR A 57 -5.93 -2.21 5.56
CA THR A 57 -4.99 -1.22 6.07
C THR A 57 -3.93 -1.90 6.91
N GLN A 58 -2.68 -1.50 6.70
CA GLN A 58 -1.54 -2.04 7.40
C GLN A 58 -0.64 -0.91 7.86
N LYS A 59 -0.40 -0.82 9.18
CA LYS A 59 0.60 0.08 9.73
C LYS A 59 1.99 -0.49 9.51
N LEU A 60 2.90 0.39 9.16
CA LEU A 60 4.29 0.06 8.90
C LEU A 60 5.19 1.07 9.60
N LEU A 61 6.16 0.58 10.36
CA LEU A 61 7.23 1.41 10.88
C LEU A 61 8.37 1.37 9.86
N VAL A 62 8.81 2.55 9.41
CA VAL A 62 10.03 2.73 8.62
C VAL A 62 11.10 3.22 9.60
N GLU A 63 12.23 2.53 9.65
CA GLU A 63 13.38 2.84 10.52
C GLU A 63 14.56 3.38 9.69
#